data_AF-A0A661NMX0-F1
#
_entry.id   AF-A0A661NMX0-F1
#
_cell.length_a   1.000
_cell.length_b   1.000
_cell.length_c   1.000
_cell.angle_alpha   90.00
_cell.angle_beta   90.00
_cell.angle_gamma   90.00
#
_symmetry.space_group_name_H-M   'P 1'
#
loop_
_entity.id
_entity.type
_entity.pdbx_description
1 polymer ?
#
loop_
_entity_poly.entity_id
_entity_poly.type
_entity_poly.pdbx_seq_one_letter_code
_entity_poly.pdbx_strand_id
1 'polypeptide(L)'
;MAPKALQLRFCPEDRLRKTWEFRKVQGHGQKAFTAHFLILVLPRATLALEDASSSTSTTAPGKRSRLGVTVTKKVSPSAVQRNRVKRVVREVFRKNREIFPESCDVVVIARRGAPSLGYGEVLGEMRNAQRAMARGASSKAGRLGGAK
;
A
#
# COMPACT_ATOMS: atom_id res chain seq x y z
N MET A 1 24.63 12.36 7.85
CA MET A 1 23.15 12.43 7.87
C MET A 1 22.69 12.86 6.48
N ALA A 2 22.56 11.92 5.54
CA ALA A 2 22.39 12.24 4.11
C ALA A 2 20.98 12.82 3.82
N PRO A 3 20.85 13.77 2.89
CA PRO A 3 19.62 14.54 2.71
C PRO A 3 18.48 13.66 2.18
N LYS A 4 17.39 13.59 2.95
CA LYS A 4 16.11 12.90 2.69
C LYS A 4 15.30 13.53 1.53
N ALA A 5 15.97 14.18 0.57
CA ALA A 5 15.39 15.18 -0.33
C ALA A 5 14.88 14.62 -1.68
N LEU A 6 15.25 13.39 -2.07
CA LEU A 6 14.91 12.84 -3.40
C LEU A 6 13.62 11.99 -3.46
N GLN A 7 12.90 11.80 -2.35
CA GLN A 7 11.72 10.89 -2.30
C GLN A 7 10.34 11.60 -2.29
N LEU A 8 10.27 12.87 -2.69
CA LEU A 8 9.06 13.70 -2.47
C LEU A 8 8.00 13.63 -3.58
N ARG A 9 8.30 13.05 -4.75
CA ARG A 9 7.32 12.93 -5.85
C ARG A 9 6.68 11.54 -5.83
N PHE A 10 5.34 11.51 -5.83
CA PHE A 10 4.55 10.27 -5.95
C PHE A 10 4.36 9.94 -7.43
N CYS A 11 5.36 9.25 -7.99
CA CYS A 11 5.50 9.00 -9.41
C CYS A 11 4.58 7.84 -9.88
N PRO A 12 4.45 7.60 -11.20
CA PRO A 12 3.66 6.48 -11.71
C PRO A 12 4.10 5.10 -11.18
N GLU A 13 5.38 4.95 -10.86
CA GLU A 13 6.00 3.71 -10.38
C GLU A 13 5.62 3.41 -8.93
N ASP A 14 5.23 4.43 -8.16
CA ASP A 14 4.72 4.28 -6.79
C ASP A 14 3.25 3.80 -6.76
N ARG A 15 2.64 3.53 -7.92
CA ARG A 15 1.21 3.21 -8.06
C ARG A 15 1.02 1.79 -8.56
N LEU A 16 0.13 1.05 -7.91
CA LEU A 16 -0.48 -0.14 -8.49
C LEU A 16 -1.48 0.32 -9.56
N ARG A 17 -1.26 -0.08 -10.81
CA ARG A 17 -2.04 0.42 -11.97
C ARG A 17 -2.83 -0.68 -12.64
N LYS A 18 -2.30 -1.90 -12.70
CA LYS A 18 -2.91 -2.99 -13.47
C LYS A 18 -3.83 -3.82 -12.58
N THR A 19 -5.00 -4.19 -13.09
CA THR A 19 -6.02 -4.96 -12.35
C THR A 19 -5.48 -6.28 -11.79
N TRP A 20 -4.59 -6.96 -12.52
CA TRP A 20 -3.97 -8.20 -12.04
C TRP A 20 -3.09 -7.98 -10.81
N GLU A 21 -2.46 -6.81 -10.66
CA GLU A 21 -1.66 -6.48 -9.49
C GLU A 21 -2.57 -6.32 -8.25
N PHE A 22 -3.71 -5.65 -8.40
CA PHE A 22 -4.72 -5.56 -7.36
C PHE A 22 -5.24 -6.94 -6.95
N ARG A 23 -5.54 -7.81 -7.93
CA ARG A 23 -6.00 -9.18 -7.67
C ARG A 23 -4.94 -10.00 -6.93
N LYS A 24 -3.68 -9.89 -7.33
CA LYS A 24 -2.54 -10.56 -6.67
C LYS A 24 -2.44 -10.16 -5.19
N VAL A 25 -2.50 -8.87 -4.88
CA VAL A 25 -2.46 -8.36 -3.50
C VAL A 25 -3.71 -8.78 -2.71
N GLN A 26 -4.88 -8.81 -3.33
CA GLN A 26 -6.12 -9.25 -2.68
C GLN A 26 -6.15 -10.76 -2.37
N GLY A 27 -5.55 -11.59 -3.22
CA GLY A 27 -5.44 -13.03 -3.03
C GLY A 27 -4.36 -13.42 -1.99
N HIS A 28 -3.15 -12.88 -2.14
CA HIS A 28 -1.98 -13.35 -1.38
C HIS A 28 -1.51 -12.40 -0.27
N GLY A 29 -2.00 -11.15 -0.25
CA GLY A 29 -1.56 -10.15 0.72
C GLY A 29 -1.94 -10.49 2.16
N GLN A 30 -1.08 -10.10 3.10
CA GLN A 30 -1.43 -10.01 4.51
C GLN A 30 -2.50 -8.94 4.69
N LYS A 31 -3.56 -9.27 5.44
CA LYS A 31 -4.72 -8.41 5.65
C LYS A 31 -4.64 -7.78 7.03
N ALA A 32 -4.78 -6.47 7.09
CA ALA A 32 -4.91 -5.71 8.32
C ALA A 32 -6.23 -4.95 8.29
N PHE A 33 -7.09 -5.27 9.25
CA PHE A 33 -8.37 -4.61 9.42
C PHE A 33 -8.22 -3.46 10.40
N THR A 34 -8.76 -2.32 10.01
CA THR A 34 -8.87 -1.12 10.82
C THR A 34 -10.34 -0.66 10.82
N ALA A 35 -10.68 0.39 11.58
CA ALA A 35 -12.07 0.83 11.66
C ALA A 35 -12.56 1.31 10.29
N HIS A 36 -11.76 2.10 9.57
CA HIS A 36 -12.16 2.75 8.32
C HIS A 36 -11.48 2.19 7.07
N PHE A 37 -10.49 1.31 7.23
CA PHE A 37 -9.75 0.74 6.10
C PHE A 37 -9.53 -0.77 6.24
N LEU A 38 -9.45 -1.45 5.10
CA LEU A 38 -8.78 -2.73 4.96
C LEU A 38 -7.47 -2.48 4.22
N ILE A 39 -6.35 -2.76 4.88
CA ILE A 39 -5.02 -2.58 4.30
C ILE A 39 -4.47 -3.96 3.98
N LEU A 40 -4.08 -4.15 2.72
CA LEU A 40 -3.52 -5.38 2.21
C LEU A 40 -2.06 -5.12 1.85
N VAL A 41 -1.16 -5.96 2.34
CA VAL A 41 0.28 -5.81 2.09
C VAL A 41 0.83 -7.11 1.57
N LEU A 42 1.45 -7.07 0.41
CA LEU A 42 2.18 -8.18 -0.17
C LEU A 42 3.65 -7.76 -0.30
N PRO A 43 4.55 -8.28 0.56
CA PRO A 43 5.98 -8.09 0.37
C PRO A 43 6.37 -8.61 -1.01
N ARG A 44 7.08 -7.80 -1.79
CA ARG A 44 7.73 -8.30 -2.99
C ARG A 44 9.04 -8.90 -2.51
N ALA A 45 8.98 -10.20 -2.18
CA ALA A 45 10.20 -10.98 -1.95
C ALA A 45 11.14 -10.64 -3.11
N THR A 46 12.35 -10.22 -2.77
CA THR A 46 13.37 -9.80 -3.72
C THR A 46 13.42 -10.85 -4.83
N LEU A 47 12.85 -10.51 -5.98
CA LEU A 47 13.30 -11.08 -7.25
C LEU A 47 14.73 -10.59 -7.36
N ALA A 48 15.62 -11.31 -6.68
CA ALA A 48 17.04 -11.22 -6.80
C ALA A 48 17.35 -11.47 -8.26
N LEU A 49 18.24 -10.63 -8.85
CA LEU A 49 18.99 -10.92 -10.07
C LEU A 49 18.06 -11.34 -11.23
N GLU A 50 17.60 -10.47 -12.14
CA GLU A 50 18.15 -10.57 -13.51
C GLU A 50 17.55 -9.56 -14.52
N ASP A 51 16.64 -8.66 -14.17
CA ASP A 51 16.03 -7.80 -15.20
C ASP A 51 16.71 -6.44 -15.34
N ALA A 52 17.92 -6.46 -15.91
CA ALA A 52 18.71 -5.30 -16.34
C ALA A 52 18.37 -4.79 -17.75
N SER A 53 17.30 -5.27 -18.38
CA SER A 53 16.94 -4.88 -19.76
C SER A 53 15.48 -4.45 -19.86
N SER A 54 15.15 -3.29 -19.30
CA SER A 54 14.00 -2.47 -19.72
C SER A 54 14.14 -1.04 -19.18
N SER A 55 14.84 -0.21 -19.95
CA SER A 55 14.82 1.26 -19.94
C SER A 55 13.36 1.76 -19.83
N THR A 56 12.96 2.80 -19.08
CA THR A 56 13.59 4.11 -18.88
C THR A 56 13.00 4.76 -17.61
N SER A 57 13.70 4.72 -16.46
CA SER A 57 13.69 5.75 -15.41
C SER A 57 14.61 5.32 -14.26
N THR A 58 15.58 6.17 -13.94
CA THR A 58 16.66 5.93 -12.97
C THR A 58 16.16 5.80 -11.53
N THR A 59 15.66 4.63 -11.13
CA THR A 59 15.73 4.10 -9.75
C THR A 59 15.39 2.61 -9.82
N ALA A 60 16.29 1.75 -9.35
CA ALA A 60 16.18 0.29 -9.41
C ALA A 60 14.73 -0.25 -9.21
N PRO A 61 14.21 -1.10 -10.11
CA PRO A 61 12.81 -1.56 -10.14
C PRO A 61 12.37 -2.41 -8.92
N GLY A 62 13.29 -2.70 -8.00
CA GLY A 62 13.06 -3.56 -6.83
C GLY A 62 13.02 -2.88 -5.47
N LYS A 63 13.20 -1.55 -5.34
CA LYS A 63 13.39 -0.88 -4.02
C LYS A 63 12.23 -0.03 -3.51
N ARG A 64 11.15 0.16 -4.27
CA ARG A 64 10.06 1.08 -3.88
C ARG A 64 8.74 0.36 -3.62
N SER A 65 8.11 0.70 -2.50
CA SER A 65 6.76 0.25 -2.17
C SER A 65 5.72 0.94 -3.05
N ARG A 66 4.75 0.18 -3.58
CA ARG A 66 3.69 0.66 -4.46
C ARG A 66 2.35 0.69 -3.74
N LEU A 67 1.52 1.68 -4.06
CA LEU A 67 0.21 1.88 -3.45
C LEU A 67 -0.93 1.80 -4.49
N GLY A 68 -1.96 1.05 -4.14
CA GLY A 68 -3.27 1.05 -4.76
C GLY A 68 -4.31 1.54 -3.75
N VAL A 69 -5.23 2.40 -4.18
CA VAL A 69 -6.33 2.87 -3.31
C VAL A 69 -7.67 2.57 -3.97
N THR A 70 -8.49 1.79 -3.30
CA THR A 70 -9.83 1.41 -3.76
C THR A 70 -10.89 2.11 -2.89
N VAL A 71 -11.73 2.92 -3.54
CA VAL A 71 -12.88 3.57 -2.90
C VAL A 71 -14.12 3.31 -3.74
N THR A 72 -15.03 2.48 -3.24
CA THR A 72 -16.24 2.08 -3.97
C THR A 72 -17.33 3.14 -3.87
N LYS A 73 -18.31 3.12 -4.79
CA LYS A 73 -19.50 4.00 -4.72
C LYS A 73 -20.33 3.77 -3.45
N LYS A 74 -20.27 2.55 -2.89
CA LYS A 74 -20.94 2.17 -1.63
C LYS A 74 -20.41 2.95 -0.41
N VAL A 75 -19.14 3.33 -0.42
CA VAL A 75 -18.52 4.09 0.69
C VAL A 75 -18.87 5.57 0.62
N SER A 76 -18.92 6.12 -0.59
CA SER A 76 -19.30 7.50 -0.83
C SER A 76 -19.90 7.64 -2.23
N PRO A 77 -21.14 8.14 -2.37
CA PRO A 77 -21.71 8.44 -3.68
C PRO A 77 -20.98 9.61 -4.36
N SER A 78 -20.49 10.60 -3.59
CA SER A 78 -19.77 11.76 -4.11
C SER A 78 -18.40 11.39 -4.68
N ALA A 79 -18.16 11.71 -5.94
CA ALA A 79 -16.87 11.53 -6.61
C ALA A 79 -15.77 12.40 -5.96
N VAL A 80 -16.13 13.60 -5.50
CA VAL A 80 -15.20 14.53 -4.84
C VAL A 80 -14.71 13.94 -3.52
N GLN A 81 -15.61 13.40 -2.70
CA GLN A 81 -15.26 12.74 -1.44
C GLN A 81 -14.39 11.49 -1.68
N ARG A 82 -14.70 10.66 -2.69
CA ARG A 82 -13.83 9.52 -3.06
C ARG A 82 -12.44 9.96 -3.49
N ASN A 83 -12.33 11.06 -4.23
CA ASN A 83 -11.05 11.62 -4.65
C ASN A 83 -10.28 12.24 -3.48
N ARG A 84 -10.97 12.87 -2.53
CA ARG A 84 -10.40 13.35 -1.26
C ARG A 84 -9.76 12.21 -0.48
N VAL A 85 -10.48 11.11 -0.25
CA VAL A 85 -9.93 9.91 0.42
C VAL A 85 -8.67 9.41 -0.27
N LYS A 86 -8.70 9.23 -1.60
CA LYS A 86 -7.52 8.80 -2.37
C LYS A 86 -6.35 9.78 -2.23
N ARG A 87 -6.61 11.10 -2.18
CA ARG A 87 -5.57 12.13 -2.00
C ARG A 87 -4.93 12.03 -0.62
N VAL A 88 -5.75 11.97 0.44
CA VAL A 88 -5.26 11.87 1.83
C VAL A 88 -4.45 10.60 2.03
N VAL A 89 -4.96 9.44 1.61
CA VAL A 89 -4.24 8.16 1.72
C VAL A 89 -2.91 8.20 0.97
N ARG A 90 -2.87 8.77 -0.24
CA ARG A 90 -1.62 8.94 -1.01
C ARG A 90 -0.64 9.86 -0.31
N GLU A 91 -1.11 10.93 0.31
CA GLU A 91 -0.25 11.86 1.04
C GLU A 91 0.35 11.23 2.29
N VAL A 92 -0.46 10.53 3.09
CA VAL A 92 0.00 9.80 4.27
C VAL A 92 1.03 8.75 3.87
N PHE A 93 0.73 7.93 2.86
CA PHE A 93 1.67 6.94 2.35
C PHE A 93 2.99 7.56 1.87
N ARG A 94 2.92 8.69 1.13
CA ARG A 94 4.11 9.38 0.62
C ARG A 94 5.00 9.90 1.74
N LYS A 95 4.42 10.45 2.81
CA LYS A 95 5.15 11.03 3.95
C LYS A 95 5.65 9.97 4.95
N ASN A 96 5.04 8.78 4.96
CA ASN A 96 5.28 7.75 5.98
C ASN A 96 5.51 6.37 5.35
N ARG A 97 6.40 6.29 4.36
CA ARG A 97 6.71 5.02 3.68
C ARG A 97 7.27 3.97 4.65
N GLU A 98 7.92 4.41 5.72
CA GLU A 98 8.48 3.56 6.79
C GLU A 98 7.44 2.76 7.60
N ILE A 99 6.15 3.06 7.46
CA ILE A 99 5.08 2.28 8.12
C ILE A 99 4.97 0.86 7.54
N PHE A 100 5.33 0.70 6.26
CA PHE A 100 5.24 -0.58 5.57
C PHE A 100 6.63 -1.20 5.39
N PRO A 101 6.71 -2.53 5.22
CA PRO A 101 7.96 -3.17 4.82
C PRO A 101 8.53 -2.53 3.54
N GLU A 102 9.84 -2.55 3.41
CA GLU A 102 10.48 -2.15 2.16
C GLU A 102 10.01 -3.05 1.01
N SER A 103 9.92 -2.47 -0.19
CA SER A 103 9.59 -3.20 -1.42
C SER A 103 8.31 -4.04 -1.33
N CYS A 104 7.19 -3.43 -0.94
CA CYS A 104 5.89 -4.12 -0.89
C CYS A 104 4.84 -3.49 -1.81
N ASP A 105 3.84 -4.29 -2.15
CA ASP A 105 2.61 -3.85 -2.80
C ASP A 105 1.52 -3.67 -1.74
N VAL A 106 1.02 -2.44 -1.61
CA VAL A 106 0.04 -2.04 -0.60
C VAL A 106 -1.27 -1.68 -1.30
N VAL A 107 -2.37 -2.34 -0.94
CA VAL A 107 -3.72 -1.95 -1.37
C VAL A 107 -4.51 -1.48 -0.17
N VAL A 108 -4.95 -0.22 -0.21
CA VAL A 108 -5.84 0.38 0.80
C VAL A 108 -7.26 0.41 0.26
N ILE A 109 -8.15 -0.33 0.92
CA ILE A 109 -9.58 -0.37 0.59
C ILE A 109 -10.32 0.45 1.64
N ALA A 110 -10.93 1.54 1.20
CA ALA A 110 -11.77 2.37 2.07
C ALA A 110 -13.04 1.64 2.47
N ARG A 111 -13.44 1.79 3.73
CA ARG A 111 -14.71 1.30 4.30
C ARG A 111 -15.58 2.48 4.74
N ARG A 112 -16.74 2.17 5.33
CA ARG A 112 -17.70 3.17 5.83
C ARG A 112 -16.98 4.14 6.79
N GLY A 113 -17.30 5.42 6.72
CA GLY A 113 -16.67 6.48 7.52
C GLY A 113 -15.35 7.02 6.97
N ALA A 114 -14.64 6.30 6.08
CA ALA A 114 -13.39 6.81 5.46
C ALA A 114 -13.45 8.24 4.86
N PRO A 115 -14.57 8.70 4.24
CA PRO A 115 -14.66 10.03 3.67
C PRO A 115 -14.50 11.20 4.65
N SER A 116 -14.87 11.03 5.92
CA SER A 116 -14.77 12.07 6.94
C SER A 116 -13.36 12.23 7.50
N LEU A 117 -12.49 11.23 7.31
CA LEU A 117 -11.17 11.24 7.93
C LEU A 117 -10.23 12.28 7.31
N GLY A 118 -9.43 12.94 8.17
CA GLY A 118 -8.30 13.78 7.82
C GLY A 118 -6.97 13.03 7.82
N TYR A 119 -5.86 13.75 7.58
CA TYR A 119 -4.51 13.17 7.51
C TYR A 119 -4.13 12.42 8.81
N GLY A 120 -4.35 13.04 9.97
CA GLY A 120 -3.97 12.46 11.27
C GLY A 120 -4.68 11.15 11.57
N GLU A 121 -5.99 11.07 11.28
CA GLU A 121 -6.79 9.86 11.48
C GLU A 121 -6.35 8.74 10.53
N VAL A 122 -6.13 9.05 9.25
CA VAL A 122 -5.62 8.07 8.28
C VAL A 122 -4.23 7.57 8.67
N LEU A 123 -3.34 8.44 9.17
CA LEU A 123 -2.04 8.04 9.70
C LEU A 123 -2.17 7.11 10.91
N GLY A 124 -3.11 7.41 11.82
CA GLY A 124 -3.45 6.54 12.95
C GLY A 124 -3.88 5.15 12.50
N GLU A 125 -4.77 5.06 11.52
CA GLU A 125 -5.24 3.79 10.95
C GLU A 125 -4.10 3.00 10.30
N MET A 126 -3.22 3.67 9.54
CA MET A 126 -2.07 3.01 8.90
C MET A 126 -1.07 2.48 9.94
N ARG A 127 -0.85 3.19 11.05
CA ARG A 127 -0.04 2.70 12.19
C ARG A 127 -0.71 1.56 12.96
N ASN A 128 -2.04 1.60 13.11
CA ASN A 128 -2.80 0.49 13.70
C ASN A 128 -2.65 -0.77 12.85
N ALA A 129 -2.74 -0.62 11.53
CA ALA A 129 -2.53 -1.72 10.59
C ALA A 129 -1.11 -2.28 10.69
N GLN A 130 -0.07 -1.43 10.75
CA GLN A 130 1.31 -1.88 10.94
C GLN A 130 1.47 -2.77 12.19
N ARG A 131 0.90 -2.33 13.33
CA ARG A 131 0.90 -3.12 14.57
C ARG A 131 0.14 -4.43 14.43
N ALA A 132 -1.02 -4.41 13.78
CA ALA A 132 -1.78 -5.62 13.49
C ALA A 132 -1.01 -6.60 12.59
N MET A 133 -0.26 -6.09 11.61
CA MET A 133 0.57 -6.90 10.72
C MET A 133 1.79 -7.48 11.42
N ALA A 134 2.46 -6.71 12.27
CA ALA A 134 3.60 -7.19 13.06
C ALA A 134 3.20 -8.38 13.97
N ARG A 135 2.02 -8.31 14.59
CA ARG A 135 1.47 -9.42 15.39
C ARG A 135 1.14 -10.66 14.55
N GLY A 136 0.64 -10.46 13.32
CA GLY A 136 0.28 -11.56 12.42
C GLY A 136 1.45 -12.16 11.62
N ALA A 137 2.55 -11.42 11.44
CA ALA A 137 3.73 -11.88 10.72
C ALA A 137 4.42 -13.06 11.42
N SER A 138 4.35 -13.11 12.76
CA SER A 138 4.85 -14.24 13.55
C SER A 138 4.07 -15.54 13.32
N SER A 139 2.85 -15.49 12.77
CA SER A 139 2.00 -16.68 12.55
C SER A 139 1.90 -17.12 11.08
N LYS A 140 2.36 -16.29 10.12
CA LYS A 140 2.15 -16.53 8.67
C LYS A 140 3.38 -17.00 7.91
N ALA A 141 4.59 -16.87 8.48
CA ALA A 141 5.83 -17.36 7.86
C ALA A 141 5.85 -18.89 7.62
N GLY A 142 4.99 -19.66 8.29
CA GLY A 142 4.89 -21.12 8.15
C GLY A 142 3.78 -21.63 7.20
N ARG A 143 3.09 -20.79 6.44
CA ARG A 143 1.85 -21.20 5.74
C ARG A 143 1.75 -20.81 4.26
N LEU A 144 2.87 -20.52 3.61
CA LEU A 144 2.95 -20.40 2.15
C LEU A 144 3.25 -21.78 1.54
N GLY A 145 2.30 -22.69 1.71
CA GLY A 145 2.27 -24.01 1.10
C GLY A 145 0.81 -24.44 0.99
N GLY A 146 0.23 -24.28 -0.19
CA GLY A 146 -1.11 -24.78 -0.51
C GLY A 146 -2.16 -23.70 -0.73
N ALA A 147 -2.56 -23.52 -1.98
CA ALA A 147 -3.92 -23.87 -2.42
C ALA A 147 -4.07 -23.61 -3.92
N LYS A 148 -4.23 -24.75 -4.63
CA LYS A 148 -4.89 -25.02 -5.93
C LYS A 148 -4.80 -23.98 -7.04
#